data_AF-A0A1Q6PU93-F1
#
_entry.id   AF-A0A1Q6PU93-F1
#
_cell.length_a   1.000
_cell.length_b   1.000
_cell.length_c   1.000
_cell.angle_alpha   90.00
_cell.angle_beta   90.00
_cell.angle_gamma   90.00
#
_symmetry.space_group_name_H-M   'P 1'
#
loop_
_entity.id
_entity.type
_entity.pdbx_description
1 polymer ?
#
loop_
_entity_poly.entity_id
_entity_poly.type
_entity_poly.pdbx_seq_one_letter_code
_entity_poly.pdbx_strand_id
1 'polypeptide(L)'
;MTMEQLHFMVESPANFVRLACTILFEKREAMAEWAATWHDVFDCANGEQLFLQFMEELFPDGCTIGEKELNRITDRAVRYLQTETRCLDLKAGHDKSRFTYWVSFIPEHKVYGCEFARHEETIIEILTAFFGKSIADYSLDTLKHFILRSFEIRSDNSSVRSIAEDVDFIQRAVFARSFGNGKQEVPE
;
A
#
# COMPACT_ATOMS: atom_id res chain seq x y z
N MET A 1 35.68 -20.84 7.42
CA MET A 1 34.24 -20.55 7.49
C MET A 1 33.51 -21.79 7.00
N THR A 2 32.83 -22.52 7.89
CA THR A 2 31.92 -23.59 7.49
C THR A 2 30.73 -22.93 6.79
N MET A 3 30.50 -23.22 5.52
CA MET A 3 29.27 -22.81 4.84
C MET A 3 28.11 -23.47 5.56
N GLU A 4 27.23 -22.68 6.17
CA GLU A 4 25.96 -23.18 6.66
C GLU A 4 25.17 -23.77 5.49
N GLN A 5 24.80 -25.04 5.61
CA GLN A 5 23.96 -25.71 4.62
C GLN A 5 22.51 -25.51 5.04
N LEU A 6 21.73 -24.79 4.23
CA LEU A 6 20.28 -24.75 4.38
C LEU A 6 19.66 -25.93 3.63
N HIS A 7 18.88 -26.74 4.36
CA HIS A 7 18.08 -27.81 3.80
C HIS A 7 16.63 -27.32 3.66
N PHE A 8 16.10 -27.39 2.45
CA PHE A 8 14.69 -27.08 2.18
C PHE A 8 13.97 -28.34 1.73
N MET A 9 12.72 -28.49 2.18
CA MET A 9 11.81 -29.49 1.66
C MET A 9 10.98 -28.86 0.55
N VAL A 10 10.92 -29.53 -0.60
CA VAL A 10 10.16 -29.08 -1.77
C VAL A 10 9.12 -30.15 -2.09
N GLU A 11 7.86 -29.75 -2.12
CA GLU A 11 6.74 -30.67 -2.37
C GLU A 11 6.26 -30.61 -3.83
N SER A 12 6.50 -29.49 -4.52
CA SER A 12 6.10 -29.27 -5.90
C SER A 12 6.99 -28.22 -6.60
N PRO A 13 7.01 -28.14 -7.94
CA PRO A 13 7.69 -27.06 -8.64
C PRO A 13 7.18 -25.66 -8.23
N ALA A 14 5.87 -25.52 -7.98
CA ALA A 14 5.29 -24.26 -7.51
C ALA A 14 5.75 -23.90 -6.10
N ASN A 15 5.85 -24.88 -5.20
CA ASN A 15 6.40 -24.70 -3.85
C ASN A 15 7.87 -24.21 -3.91
N PHE A 16 8.69 -24.79 -4.79
CA PHE A 16 10.07 -24.34 -4.99
C PHE A 16 10.15 -22.90 -5.51
N VAL A 17 9.35 -22.56 -6.52
CA VAL A 17 9.32 -21.22 -7.10
C VAL A 17 8.84 -20.19 -6.08
N ARG A 18 7.80 -20.50 -5.32
CA ARG A 18 7.29 -19.67 -4.22
C ARG A 18 8.37 -19.38 -3.18
N LEU A 19 9.12 -20.39 -2.76
CA LEU A 19 10.25 -20.23 -1.82
C LEU A 19 11.32 -19.29 -2.41
N ALA A 20 11.75 -19.54 -3.65
CA ALA A 20 12.75 -18.72 -4.32
C ALA A 20 12.29 -17.26 -4.49
N CYS A 21 11.04 -17.04 -4.89
CA CYS A 21 10.43 -15.73 -5.01
C CYS A 21 10.28 -15.03 -3.65
N THR A 22 10.03 -15.75 -2.56
CA THR A 22 9.98 -15.18 -1.20
C THR A 22 11.36 -14.65 -0.80
N ILE A 23 12.43 -15.41 -1.05
CA ILE A 23 13.81 -14.96 -0.80
C ILE A 23 14.14 -13.70 -1.64
N LEU A 24 13.71 -13.66 -2.91
CA LEU A 24 13.92 -12.49 -3.76
C LEU A 24 13.10 -11.29 -3.29
N PHE A 25 11.88 -11.51 -2.82
CA PHE A 25 11.00 -10.48 -2.29
C PHE A 25 11.59 -9.86 -1.02
N GLU A 26 12.03 -10.67 -0.05
CA GLU A 26 12.58 -10.20 1.22
C GLU A 26 13.88 -9.39 1.05
N LYS A 27 14.62 -9.61 -0.04
CA LYS A 27 15.80 -8.80 -0.39
C LYS A 27 15.44 -7.40 -0.92
N ARG A 28 14.18 -7.15 -1.28
CA ARG A 28 13.72 -5.84 -1.78
C ARG A 28 13.33 -4.95 -0.60
N GLU A 29 14.27 -4.13 -0.12
CA GLU A 29 14.00 -3.18 0.98
C GLU A 29 12.79 -2.28 0.72
N ALA A 30 12.57 -1.88 -0.53
CA ALA A 30 11.40 -1.09 -0.95
C ALA A 30 10.04 -1.79 -0.72
N MET A 31 10.04 -3.10 -0.47
CA MET A 31 8.86 -3.92 -0.21
C MET A 31 8.74 -4.36 1.25
N ALA A 32 9.61 -3.88 2.15
CA ALA A 32 9.63 -4.32 3.55
C ALA A 32 8.27 -4.13 4.26
N GLU A 33 7.53 -3.07 3.92
CA GLU A 33 6.21 -2.83 4.52
C GLU A 33 5.13 -3.84 4.08
N TRP A 34 5.37 -4.58 2.99
CA TRP A 34 4.46 -5.59 2.46
C TRP A 34 4.77 -7.00 2.98
N ALA A 35 5.80 -7.18 3.81
CA ALA A 35 6.24 -8.50 4.26
C ALA A 35 5.14 -9.30 4.95
N ALA A 36 4.43 -8.70 5.91
CA ALA A 36 3.32 -9.37 6.59
C ALA A 36 2.22 -9.80 5.60
N THR A 37 1.88 -8.94 4.64
CA THR A 37 0.89 -9.25 3.60
C THR A 37 1.37 -10.35 2.65
N TRP A 38 2.65 -10.36 2.28
CA TRP A 38 3.24 -11.42 1.48
C TRP A 38 3.05 -12.78 2.14
N HIS A 39 3.41 -12.90 3.41
CA HIS A 39 3.31 -14.15 4.16
C HIS A 39 1.86 -14.62 4.30
N ASP A 40 0.93 -13.73 4.65
CA ASP A 40 -0.49 -14.07 4.74
C ASP A 40 -1.08 -14.58 3.41
N VAL A 41 -0.62 -14.02 2.29
CA VAL A 41 -1.14 -14.38 0.96
C VAL A 41 -0.46 -15.66 0.43
N PHE A 42 0.84 -15.82 0.64
CA PHE A 42 1.66 -16.79 -0.07
C PHE A 42 2.22 -17.94 0.76
N ASP A 43 2.15 -17.96 2.10
CA ASP A 43 2.75 -19.06 2.87
C ASP A 43 1.88 -20.32 2.98
N CYS A 44 0.59 -20.22 2.67
CA CYS A 44 -0.35 -21.33 2.74
C CYS A 44 -0.47 -22.08 1.40
N ALA A 45 -1.20 -23.21 1.39
CA ALA A 45 -1.52 -23.98 0.16
C ALA A 45 -2.15 -23.13 -0.96
N ASN A 46 -2.89 -22.07 -0.61
CA ASN A 46 -3.42 -21.10 -1.58
C ASN A 46 -2.31 -20.34 -2.32
N GLY A 47 -1.18 -20.09 -1.67
CA GLY A 47 -0.01 -19.45 -2.26
C GLY A 47 0.61 -20.29 -3.37
N GLU A 48 0.73 -21.60 -3.17
CA GLU A 48 1.24 -22.50 -4.22
C GLU A 48 0.36 -22.50 -5.47
N GLN A 49 -0.97 -22.47 -5.29
CA GLN A 49 -1.91 -22.37 -6.41
C GLN A 49 -1.75 -21.03 -7.15
N LEU A 50 -1.57 -19.92 -6.44
CA LEU A 50 -1.30 -18.62 -7.06
C LEU A 50 0.01 -18.62 -7.85
N PHE A 51 1.08 -19.20 -7.30
CA PHE A 51 2.35 -19.31 -8.01
C PHE A 51 2.26 -20.22 -9.24
N LEU A 52 1.49 -21.31 -9.16
CA LEU A 52 1.19 -22.14 -10.33
C LEU A 52 0.48 -21.32 -11.42
N GLN A 53 -0.57 -20.58 -11.05
CA GLN A 53 -1.29 -19.69 -11.98
C GLN A 53 -0.36 -18.64 -12.59
N PHE A 54 0.50 -18.00 -11.80
CA PHE A 54 1.47 -17.01 -12.32
C PHE A 54 2.45 -17.63 -13.31
N MET A 55 2.90 -18.86 -13.06
CA MET A 55 3.78 -19.57 -14.00
C MET A 55 3.05 -19.91 -15.30
N GLU A 56 1.82 -20.42 -15.23
CA GLU A 56 0.99 -20.74 -16.40
C GLU A 56 0.67 -19.48 -17.23
N GLU A 57 0.39 -18.36 -16.57
CA GLU A 57 0.16 -17.06 -17.23
C GLU A 57 1.42 -16.52 -17.93
N LEU A 58 2.58 -16.60 -17.28
CA LEU A 58 3.81 -16.00 -17.79
C LEU A 58 4.52 -16.90 -18.83
N PHE A 59 4.33 -18.21 -18.73
CA PHE A 59 5.02 -19.24 -19.51
C PHE A 59 4.05 -20.36 -19.94
N PRO A 60 3.07 -20.07 -20.82
CA PRO A 60 2.02 -21.01 -21.19
C PRO A 60 2.55 -22.27 -21.90
N ASP A 61 3.68 -22.17 -22.60
CA ASP A 61 4.34 -23.31 -23.28
C ASP A 61 5.38 -24.02 -22.39
N GLY A 62 5.45 -23.64 -21.11
CA GLY A 62 6.50 -24.05 -20.18
C GLY A 62 7.80 -23.24 -20.33
N CYS A 63 8.69 -23.37 -19.35
CA CYS A 63 10.01 -22.73 -19.39
C CYS A 63 11.02 -23.47 -18.49
N THR A 64 12.30 -23.14 -18.65
CA THR A 64 13.33 -23.47 -17.67
C THR A 64 13.43 -22.32 -16.67
N ILE A 65 13.27 -22.60 -15.39
CA ILE A 65 13.34 -21.58 -14.34
C ILE A 65 14.80 -21.19 -14.06
N GLY A 66 15.19 -20.02 -14.55
CA GLY A 66 16.42 -19.33 -14.16
C GLY A 66 16.15 -18.05 -13.37
N GLU A 67 17.20 -17.29 -13.09
CA GLU A 67 17.11 -16.03 -12.33
C GLU A 67 16.19 -15.00 -13.01
N LYS A 68 16.22 -14.92 -14.35
CA LYS A 68 15.36 -13.99 -15.10
C LYS A 68 13.89 -14.35 -14.96
N GLU A 69 13.57 -15.63 -15.05
CA GLU A 69 12.21 -16.16 -14.91
C GLU A 69 11.71 -15.97 -13.48
N LEU A 70 12.54 -16.26 -12.47
CA LEU A 70 12.21 -16.02 -11.06
C LEU A 70 11.93 -14.54 -10.78
N ASN A 71 12.71 -13.62 -11.35
CA ASN A 71 12.44 -12.19 -11.21
C ASN A 71 11.09 -11.79 -11.83
N ARG A 72 10.76 -12.30 -13.02
CA ARG A 72 9.46 -12.04 -13.67
C ARG A 72 8.28 -12.56 -12.85
N ILE A 73 8.41 -13.75 -12.26
CA ILE A 73 7.38 -14.33 -11.39
C ILE A 73 7.25 -13.52 -10.10
N THR A 74 8.38 -13.12 -9.50
CA THR A 74 8.38 -12.25 -8.30
C THR A 74 7.69 -10.91 -8.60
N ASP A 75 7.98 -10.28 -9.75
CA ASP A 75 7.34 -9.03 -10.14
C ASP A 75 5.84 -9.19 -10.42
N ARG A 76 5.41 -10.37 -10.88
CA ARG A 76 3.99 -10.71 -11.03
C ARG A 76 3.29 -10.88 -9.68
N ALA A 77 3.96 -11.52 -8.71
CA ALA A 77 3.46 -11.68 -7.34
C ALA A 77 3.40 -10.34 -6.59
N VAL A 78 4.41 -9.48 -6.75
CA VAL A 78 4.40 -8.11 -6.19
C VAL A 78 3.25 -7.29 -6.78
N ARG A 79 3.04 -7.35 -8.10
CA ARG A 79 1.89 -6.69 -8.73
C ARG A 79 0.57 -7.22 -8.16
N TYR A 80 0.42 -8.54 -8.02
CA TYR A 80 -0.77 -9.14 -7.40
C TYR A 80 -1.04 -8.58 -6.00
N LEU A 81 -0.01 -8.44 -5.15
CA LEU A 81 -0.17 -7.83 -3.83
C LEU A 81 -0.66 -6.37 -3.88
N GLN A 82 -0.21 -5.61 -4.88
CA GLN A 82 -0.47 -4.17 -4.99
C GLN A 82 -1.75 -3.84 -5.77
N THR A 83 -2.37 -4.80 -6.44
CA THR A 83 -3.56 -4.56 -7.27
C THR A 83 -4.80 -5.30 -6.81
N GLU A 84 -4.66 -6.46 -6.18
CA GLU A 84 -5.83 -7.24 -5.74
C GLU A 84 -6.44 -6.68 -4.47
N THR A 85 -7.74 -6.38 -4.51
CA THR A 85 -8.48 -5.78 -3.38
C THR A 85 -8.27 -6.54 -2.08
N ARG A 86 -8.31 -7.88 -2.11
CA ARG A 86 -8.07 -8.70 -0.91
C ARG A 86 -6.69 -8.46 -0.30
N CYS A 87 -5.65 -8.31 -1.13
CA CYS A 87 -4.30 -8.05 -0.66
C CYS A 87 -4.17 -6.64 -0.09
N LEU A 88 -4.79 -5.65 -0.73
CA LEU A 88 -4.85 -4.28 -0.25
C LEU A 88 -5.57 -4.18 1.10
N ASP A 89 -6.68 -4.91 1.27
CA ASP A 89 -7.43 -4.96 2.53
C ASP A 89 -6.61 -5.61 3.66
N LEU A 90 -5.84 -6.67 3.36
CA LEU A 90 -4.90 -7.27 4.31
C LEU A 90 -3.81 -6.27 4.70
N LYS A 91 -3.19 -5.58 3.73
CA LYS A 91 -2.18 -4.54 4.01
C LYS A 91 -2.75 -3.42 4.87
N ALA A 92 -3.94 -2.92 4.55
CA ALA A 92 -4.63 -1.92 5.35
C ALA A 92 -4.90 -2.42 6.79
N GLY A 93 -5.30 -3.69 6.95
CA GLY A 93 -5.46 -4.32 8.26
C GLY A 93 -4.16 -4.33 9.08
N HIS A 94 -3.06 -4.76 8.47
CA HIS A 94 -1.72 -4.72 9.08
C HIS A 94 -1.34 -3.31 9.50
N ASP A 95 -1.50 -2.31 8.63
CA ASP A 95 -1.18 -0.92 8.94
C ASP A 95 -2.05 -0.35 10.08
N LYS A 96 -3.36 -0.63 10.06
CA LYS A 96 -4.30 -0.21 11.13
C LYS A 96 -3.93 -0.82 12.48
N SER A 97 -3.37 -2.03 12.49
CA SER A 97 -2.90 -2.70 13.71
C SER A 97 -1.56 -2.14 14.21
N ARG A 98 -0.68 -1.73 13.28
CA ARG A 98 0.67 -1.22 13.57
C ARG A 98 0.64 0.22 14.10
N PHE A 99 -0.21 1.06 13.55
CA PHE A 99 -0.24 2.49 13.91
C PHE A 99 -1.15 2.76 15.11
N THR A 100 -0.63 3.54 16.07
CA THR A 100 -1.42 3.99 17.23
C THR A 100 -2.55 4.92 16.81
N TYR A 101 -2.25 5.90 15.96
CA TYR A 101 -3.22 6.78 15.31
C TYR A 101 -3.03 6.70 13.80
N TRP A 102 -4.15 6.71 13.07
CA TRP A 102 -4.11 6.59 11.63
C TRP A 102 -5.31 7.24 10.95
N VAL A 103 -5.11 7.54 9.66
CA VAL A 103 -6.14 7.94 8.70
C VAL A 103 -6.14 6.91 7.57
N SER A 104 -7.27 6.27 7.32
CA SER A 104 -7.47 5.36 6.18
C SER A 104 -8.21 6.09 5.08
N PHE A 105 -7.68 6.03 3.87
CA PHE A 105 -8.30 6.59 2.67
C PHE A 105 -8.81 5.44 1.80
N ILE A 106 -10.13 5.27 1.82
CA ILE A 106 -10.83 4.14 1.19
C ILE A 106 -10.60 4.10 -0.33
N PRO A 107 -10.69 5.21 -1.08
CA PRO A 107 -10.51 5.18 -2.54
C PRO A 107 -9.18 4.61 -3.03
N GLU A 108 -8.10 4.71 -2.24
CA GLU A 108 -6.79 4.14 -2.59
C GLU A 108 -6.43 2.88 -1.79
N HIS A 109 -7.31 2.39 -0.92
CA HIS A 109 -7.02 1.31 0.03
C HIS A 109 -5.73 1.53 0.85
N LYS A 110 -5.44 2.78 1.23
CA LYS A 110 -4.23 3.16 1.96
C LYS A 110 -4.52 3.59 3.38
N VAL A 111 -3.55 3.33 4.25
CA VAL A 111 -3.59 3.73 5.66
C VAL A 111 -2.32 4.53 5.95
N TYR A 112 -2.53 5.72 6.50
CA TYR A 112 -1.48 6.67 6.82
C TYR A 112 -1.38 6.74 8.34
N GLY A 113 -0.23 6.34 8.89
CA GLY A 113 0.08 6.57 10.29
C GLY A 113 0.29 8.07 10.53
N CYS A 114 -0.24 8.58 11.65
CA CYS A 114 -0.08 9.98 12.02
C CYS A 114 0.20 10.11 13.53
N GLU A 115 0.73 11.27 13.93
CA GLU A 115 0.91 11.58 15.35
C GLU A 115 -0.41 12.03 15.99
N PHE A 116 -0.42 12.12 17.32
CA PHE A 116 -1.56 12.60 18.08
C PHE A 116 -2.03 13.98 17.57
N ALA A 117 -3.36 14.13 17.39
CA ALA A 117 -4.01 15.35 16.91
C ALA A 117 -3.58 15.83 15.50
N ARG A 118 -2.98 14.97 14.66
CA ARG A 118 -2.57 15.31 13.28
C ARG A 118 -3.53 14.81 12.18
N HIS A 119 -4.69 14.25 12.52
CA HIS A 119 -5.60 13.62 11.54
C HIS A 119 -6.12 14.57 10.45
N GLU A 120 -6.52 15.79 10.80
CA GLU A 120 -6.97 16.78 9.80
C GLU A 120 -5.86 17.12 8.83
N GLU A 121 -4.66 17.35 9.34
CA GLU A 121 -3.48 17.65 8.54
C GLU A 121 -3.11 16.49 7.61
N THR A 122 -3.18 15.25 8.09
CA THR A 122 -3.00 14.06 7.25
C THR A 122 -4.09 13.94 6.19
N ILE A 123 -5.35 14.26 6.50
CA ILE A 123 -6.44 14.32 5.51
C ILE A 123 -6.14 15.39 4.45
N ILE A 124 -5.66 16.57 4.84
CA ILE A 124 -5.26 17.64 3.92
C ILE A 124 -4.13 17.15 3.00
N GLU A 125 -3.10 16.48 3.53
CA GLU A 125 -2.01 15.89 2.72
C GLU A 125 -2.53 14.88 1.70
N ILE A 126 -3.42 13.97 2.12
CA ILE A 126 -4.03 12.96 1.24
C ILE A 126 -4.86 13.65 0.14
N LEU A 127 -5.73 14.59 0.50
CA LEU A 127 -6.56 15.33 -0.45
C LEU A 127 -5.72 16.18 -1.41
N THR A 128 -4.56 16.68 -0.96
CA THR A 128 -3.60 17.40 -1.81
C THR A 128 -2.98 16.48 -2.86
N ALA A 129 -2.61 15.27 -2.47
CA ALA A 129 -2.13 14.27 -3.44
C ALA A 129 -3.24 13.82 -4.40
N PHE A 130 -4.48 13.69 -3.91
CA PHE A 130 -5.60 13.13 -4.66
C PHE A 130 -6.27 14.13 -5.63
N PHE A 131 -6.63 15.32 -5.14
CA PHE A 131 -7.31 16.35 -5.94
C PHE A 131 -6.34 17.39 -6.50
N GLY A 132 -5.30 17.75 -5.75
CA GLY A 132 -4.46 18.90 -6.04
C GLY A 132 -5.30 20.18 -6.24
N LYS A 133 -4.97 20.96 -7.27
CA LYS A 133 -5.64 22.24 -7.58
C LYS A 133 -7.12 22.07 -7.93
N SER A 134 -7.53 20.89 -8.42
CA SER A 134 -8.92 20.64 -8.83
C SER A 134 -9.90 20.62 -7.65
N ILE A 135 -9.41 20.60 -6.41
CA ILE A 135 -10.29 20.62 -5.23
C ILE A 135 -11.18 21.88 -5.20
N ALA A 136 -10.72 23.00 -5.79
CA ALA A 136 -11.45 24.26 -5.85
C ALA A 136 -12.69 24.21 -6.75
N ASP A 137 -12.76 23.23 -7.66
CA ASP A 137 -13.88 23.06 -8.59
C ASP A 137 -15.11 22.42 -7.92
N TYR A 138 -14.94 21.84 -6.74
CA TYR A 138 -16.01 21.16 -6.01
C TYR A 138 -16.70 22.10 -5.00
N SER A 139 -18.02 21.96 -4.85
CA SER A 139 -18.73 22.66 -3.79
C SER A 139 -18.36 22.13 -2.40
N LEU A 140 -18.45 22.99 -1.38
CA LEU A 140 -18.18 22.61 0.01
C LEU A 140 -19.05 21.43 0.47
N ASP A 141 -20.33 21.39 0.08
CA ASP A 141 -21.21 20.27 0.38
C ASP A 141 -20.72 18.96 -0.25
N THR A 142 -20.26 19.00 -1.50
CA THR A 142 -19.74 17.82 -2.20
C THR A 142 -18.47 17.31 -1.52
N LEU A 143 -17.54 18.21 -1.19
CA LEU A 143 -16.30 17.86 -0.50
C LEU A 143 -16.57 17.31 0.90
N LYS A 144 -17.51 17.89 1.65
CA LYS A 144 -17.90 17.40 2.96
C LYS A 144 -18.44 15.97 2.88
N HIS A 145 -19.34 15.71 1.93
CA HIS A 145 -19.85 14.35 1.69
C HIS A 145 -18.76 13.38 1.26
N PHE A 146 -17.80 13.83 0.44
CA PHE A 146 -16.65 13.03 0.05
C PHE A 146 -15.79 12.66 1.27
N ILE A 147 -15.41 13.64 2.11
CA ILE A 147 -14.59 13.39 3.31
C ILE A 147 -15.28 12.38 4.24
N LEU A 148 -16.58 12.57 4.50
CA LEU A 148 -17.37 11.69 5.36
C LEU A 148 -17.43 10.23 4.88
N ARG A 149 -17.33 9.99 3.56
CA ARG A 149 -17.45 8.65 2.97
C ARG A 149 -16.12 8.01 2.60
N SER A 150 -15.09 8.81 2.38
CA SER A 150 -13.80 8.34 1.87
C SER A 150 -12.76 8.10 2.97
N PHE A 151 -13.01 8.55 4.20
CA PHE A 151 -12.07 8.42 5.30
C PHE A 151 -12.61 7.64 6.48
N GLU A 152 -11.71 6.89 7.11
CA GLU A 152 -11.85 6.36 8.46
C GLU A 152 -10.64 6.82 9.29
N ILE A 153 -10.81 7.02 10.60
CA ILE A 153 -9.70 7.38 11.47
C ILE A 153 -9.73 6.61 12.78
N ARG A 154 -8.55 6.40 13.37
CA ARG A 154 -8.39 6.04 14.78
C ARG A 154 -7.80 7.23 15.53
N SER A 155 -8.61 7.83 16.39
CA SER A 155 -8.30 9.05 17.15
C SER A 155 -9.00 9.02 18.52
N ASP A 156 -8.42 9.70 19.51
CA ASP A 156 -9.02 9.84 20.84
C ASP A 156 -9.76 11.18 21.03
N ASN A 157 -9.56 12.15 20.13
CA ASN A 157 -10.04 13.53 20.31
C ASN A 157 -10.73 14.12 19.07
N SER A 158 -10.77 13.39 17.95
CA SER A 158 -11.36 13.86 16.71
C SER A 158 -12.16 12.75 16.03
N SER A 159 -13.06 13.15 15.13
CA SER A 159 -13.81 12.25 14.26
C SER A 159 -13.75 12.77 12.83
N VAL A 160 -13.97 11.89 11.84
CA VAL A 160 -14.12 12.32 10.44
C VAL A 160 -15.22 13.38 10.32
N ARG A 161 -16.31 13.24 11.10
CA ARG A 161 -17.41 14.20 11.10
C ARG A 161 -16.97 15.58 11.59
N SER A 162 -16.25 15.66 12.71
CA SER A 162 -15.78 16.95 13.24
C SER A 162 -14.81 17.62 12.27
N ILE A 163 -13.90 16.85 11.66
CA ILE A 163 -12.96 17.38 10.64
C ILE A 163 -13.72 17.86 9.39
N ALA A 164 -14.74 17.11 8.95
CA ALA A 164 -15.52 17.48 7.77
C ALA A 164 -16.38 18.75 7.96
N GLU A 165 -16.58 19.23 9.19
CA GLU A 165 -17.21 20.54 9.42
C GLU A 165 -16.29 21.69 8.97
N ASP A 166 -14.96 21.50 9.07
CA ASP A 166 -13.94 22.48 8.67
C ASP A 166 -13.60 22.41 7.16
N VAL A 167 -14.55 21.94 6.33
CA VAL A 167 -14.34 21.69 4.89
C VAL A 167 -13.90 22.93 4.10
N ASP A 168 -14.34 24.14 4.47
CA ASP A 168 -13.89 25.39 3.84
C ASP A 168 -12.39 25.62 4.08
N PHE A 169 -11.92 25.40 5.32
CA PHE A 169 -10.50 25.49 5.64
C PHE A 169 -9.70 24.42 4.90
N ILE A 170 -10.17 23.16 4.91
CA ILE A 170 -9.52 22.04 4.23
C ILE A 170 -9.38 22.32 2.72
N GLN A 171 -10.44 22.78 2.05
CA GLN A 171 -10.40 23.08 0.62
C GLN A 171 -9.34 24.15 0.32
N ARG A 172 -9.29 25.23 1.10
CA ARG A 172 -8.30 26.31 0.95
C ARG A 172 -6.88 25.82 1.21
N ALA A 173 -6.68 25.03 2.26
CA ALA A 173 -5.37 24.47 2.62
C ALA A 173 -4.83 23.55 1.51
N VAL A 174 -5.68 22.64 1.00
CA VAL A 174 -5.32 21.75 -0.12
C VAL A 174 -5.00 22.55 -1.38
N PHE A 175 -5.85 23.50 -1.74
CA PHE A 175 -5.64 24.34 -2.91
C PHE A 175 -4.32 25.10 -2.81
N ALA A 176 -4.05 25.77 -1.67
CA ALA A 176 -2.82 26.51 -1.43
C ALA A 176 -1.56 25.62 -1.51
N ARG A 177 -1.57 24.45 -0.87
CA ARG A 177 -0.45 23.49 -0.91
C ARG A 177 -0.16 22.96 -2.31
N SER A 178 -1.18 22.91 -3.16
CA SER A 178 -1.04 22.47 -4.56
C SER A 178 -0.24 23.43 -5.44
N PHE A 179 0.07 24.65 -4.98
CA PHE A 179 0.94 25.61 -5.67
C PHE A 179 2.39 25.61 -5.15
N GLY A 180 2.68 24.91 -4.05
CA GLY A 180 4.05 24.74 -3.58
C GLY A 180 4.15 24.33 -2.11
N ASN A 181 4.69 23.14 -1.89
CA ASN A 181 5.82 23.00 -0.97
C ASN A 181 6.94 23.90 -1.50
N GLY A 182 6.91 25.19 -1.15
CA GLY A 182 8.01 26.09 -1.41
C GLY A 182 9.23 25.62 -0.61
N LYS A 183 10.12 24.84 -1.24
CA LYS A 183 11.54 25.07 -0.97
C LYS A 183 11.76 26.53 -1.34
N GLN A 184 12.01 27.38 -0.35
CA GLN A 184 12.67 28.65 -0.58
C GLN A 184 14.02 28.32 -1.22
N GLU A 185 14.09 28.33 -2.55
CA GLU A 185 15.36 28.57 -3.22
C GLU A 185 15.69 30.03 -2.92
N VAL A 186 16.61 30.21 -1.98
CA VAL A 186 17.29 31.48 -1.73
C VAL A 186 18.11 31.77 -2.99
N PRO A 187 17.87 32.88 -3.72
CA PRO A 187 18.72 33.23 -4.85
C PRO A 187 20.10 33.66 -4.33
N GLU A 188 21.16 33.19 -4.99
CA GLU A 188 22.52 33.75 -4.87
C GLU A 188 22.58 35.22 -5.29
#